data_AF-A0AAP4D6G0-F1
#
_entry.id   AF-A0AAP4D6G0-F1
#
_cell.length_a   1.000
_cell.length_b   1.000
_cell.length_c   1.000
_cell.angle_alpha   90.00
_cell.angle_beta   90.00
_cell.angle_gamma   90.00
#
_symmetry.space_group_name_H-M   'P 1'
#
loop_
_entity.id
_entity.type
_entity.pdbx_description
1 polymer ?
#
loop_
_entity_poly.entity_id
_entity_poly.type
_entity_poly.pdbx_seq_one_letter_code
_entity_poly.pdbx_strand_id
1 'polypeptide(L)'
;MEIKHEHIQCVLLAWAAEVGQAHAANAITAEYLRLGGDQLPLVAGNTWNNQQNIFHRWLNGRTAQRREKIRLLLPAILVVLPRAIRHRLSIYDTLERRALLAAQDALGAAIDAHDDAVEAVYRRAQHSAADSPKFH
;
A
#
# COMPACT_ATOMS: atom_id res chain seq x y z
N MET A 1 -11.26 -11.11 14.36
CA MET A 1 -11.46 -10.21 13.19
C MET A 1 -11.24 -11.01 11.92
N GLU A 2 -12.19 -10.97 10.98
CA GLU A 2 -12.10 -11.76 9.73
C GLU A 2 -11.80 -10.83 8.55
N ILE A 3 -10.68 -11.08 7.87
CA ILE A 3 -10.33 -10.36 6.64
C ILE A 3 -11.25 -10.87 5.53
N LYS A 4 -12.08 -9.99 4.95
CA LYS A 4 -12.90 -10.35 3.78
C LYS A 4 -12.01 -10.62 2.57
N HIS A 5 -12.32 -11.67 1.83
CA HIS A 5 -11.59 -12.08 0.62
C HIS A 5 -11.55 -10.96 -0.42
N GLU A 6 -12.65 -10.22 -0.57
CA GLU A 6 -12.80 -9.13 -1.53
C GLU A 6 -11.79 -8.01 -1.27
N HIS A 7 -11.47 -7.73 -0.02
CA HIS A 7 -10.44 -6.75 0.35
C HIS A 7 -9.03 -7.27 0.02
N ILE A 8 -8.77 -8.55 0.30
CA ILE A 8 -7.51 -9.21 -0.08
C ILE A 8 -7.33 -9.13 -1.60
N GLN A 9 -8.36 -9.46 -2.37
CA GLN A 9 -8.38 -9.37 -3.82
C GLN A 9 -8.08 -7.96 -4.31
N CYS A 10 -8.79 -6.95 -3.81
CA CYS A 10 -8.58 -5.56 -4.21
C CYS A 10 -7.14 -5.10 -3.94
N VAL A 11 -6.61 -5.40 -2.76
CA VAL A 11 -5.26 -5.00 -2.35
C VAL A 11 -4.17 -5.71 -3.16
N LEU A 12 -4.31 -7.01 -3.39
CA LEU A 12 -3.36 -7.76 -4.22
C LEU A 12 -3.35 -7.29 -5.66
N LEU A 13 -4.50 -6.95 -6.23
CA LEU A 13 -4.58 -6.41 -7.59
C LEU A 13 -3.96 -5.01 -7.67
N ALA A 14 -4.20 -4.15 -6.67
CA ALA A 14 -3.58 -2.83 -6.61
C ALA A 14 -2.06 -2.94 -6.50
N TRP A 15 -1.56 -3.78 -5.58
CA TRP A 15 -0.13 -3.98 -5.44
C TRP A 15 0.50 -4.60 -6.70
N ALA A 16 -0.14 -5.60 -7.31
CA ALA A 16 0.35 -6.20 -8.55
C ALA A 16 0.29 -5.26 -9.76
N ALA A 17 -0.57 -4.23 -9.75
CA ALA A 17 -0.57 -3.18 -10.76
C ALA A 17 0.67 -2.27 -10.64
N GLU A 18 1.22 -2.10 -9.43
CA GLU A 18 2.42 -1.31 -9.18
C GLU A 18 3.71 -2.08 -9.49
N VAL A 19 3.82 -3.33 -9.02
CA VAL A 19 5.09 -4.10 -9.10
C VAL A 19 5.09 -5.22 -10.16
N GLY A 20 3.94 -5.50 -10.76
CA GLY A 20 3.72 -6.63 -11.66
C GLY A 20 3.34 -7.92 -10.93
N GLN A 21 2.44 -8.71 -11.54
CA GLN A 21 1.94 -9.95 -10.97
C GLN A 21 3.04 -11.01 -10.73
N ALA A 22 4.03 -11.10 -11.63
CA ALA A 22 5.14 -12.04 -11.49
C ALA A 22 5.98 -11.75 -10.24
N HIS A 23 6.30 -10.47 -10.01
CA HIS A 23 7.04 -10.03 -8.83
C HIS A 23 6.23 -10.29 -7.55
N ALA A 24 4.97 -9.89 -7.52
CA ALA A 24 4.08 -10.11 -6.38
C ALA A 24 3.94 -11.61 -6.06
N ALA A 25 3.74 -12.46 -7.08
CA ALA A 25 3.63 -13.91 -6.90
C ALA A 25 4.91 -14.54 -6.35
N ASN A 26 6.08 -14.10 -6.82
CA ASN A 26 7.37 -14.56 -6.32
C ASN A 26 7.59 -14.15 -4.87
N ALA A 27 7.31 -12.89 -4.51
CA ALA A 27 7.44 -12.39 -3.15
C ALA A 27 6.52 -13.16 -2.18
N ILE A 28 5.24 -13.33 -2.53
CA ILE A 28 4.28 -14.11 -1.72
C ILE A 28 4.74 -15.55 -1.57
N THR A 29 5.22 -16.17 -2.66
CA THR A 29 5.66 -17.57 -2.62
C THR A 29 6.90 -17.74 -1.76
N ALA A 30 7.91 -16.88 -1.94
CA ALA A 30 9.13 -16.91 -1.14
C ALA A 30 8.81 -16.77 0.35
N GLU A 31 7.93 -15.83 0.69
CA GLU A 31 7.53 -15.60 2.07
C GLU A 31 6.66 -16.74 2.64
N TYR A 32 5.73 -17.29 1.86
CA TYR A 32 4.92 -18.45 2.25
C TYR A 32 5.81 -19.64 2.62
N LEU A 33 6.80 -19.94 1.78
CA LEU A 33 7.76 -21.02 2.04
C LEU A 33 8.67 -20.70 3.24
N ARG A 34 9.10 -19.44 3.39
CA ARG A 34 9.88 -18.99 4.56
C ARG A 34 9.13 -19.16 5.87
N LEU A 35 7.81 -19.00 5.86
CA LEU A 35 6.93 -19.21 7.01
C LEU A 35 6.60 -20.70 7.25
N GLY A 36 7.17 -21.62 6.48
CA GLY A 36 6.94 -23.07 6.61
C GLY A 36 5.69 -23.57 5.91
N GLY A 37 5.15 -22.81 4.94
CA GLY A 37 3.97 -23.20 4.17
C GLY A 37 4.23 -24.41 3.26
N ASP A 38 3.44 -25.46 3.41
CA ASP A 38 3.55 -26.73 2.68
C ASP A 38 2.23 -27.22 2.06
N GLN A 39 1.11 -26.59 2.40
CA GLN A 39 -0.24 -27.00 1.99
C GLN A 39 -0.62 -26.60 0.56
N LEU A 40 0.10 -25.62 -0.01
CA LEU A 40 -0.18 -25.10 -1.35
C LEU A 40 0.88 -25.59 -2.34
N PRO A 41 0.50 -25.86 -3.60
CA PRO A 41 1.44 -26.28 -4.64
C PRO A 41 2.21 -25.07 -5.20
N LEU A 42 2.90 -24.34 -4.32
CA LEU A 42 3.77 -23.22 -4.66
C LEU A 42 5.22 -23.65 -4.55
N VAL A 43 6.03 -23.32 -5.56
CA VAL A 43 7.43 -23.78 -5.64
C VAL A 43 8.33 -22.58 -5.93
N ALA A 44 9.39 -22.41 -5.14
CA ALA A 44 10.38 -21.37 -5.39
C ALA A 44 10.97 -21.49 -6.81
N GLY A 45 11.08 -20.36 -7.53
CA GLY A 45 11.56 -20.34 -8.91
C GLY A 45 10.51 -20.71 -9.98
N ASN A 46 9.35 -21.25 -9.62
CA ASN A 46 8.28 -21.58 -10.56
C ASN A 46 7.29 -20.41 -10.76
N THR A 47 7.80 -19.25 -11.17
CA THR A 47 7.06 -17.98 -11.23
C THR A 47 5.77 -18.08 -12.03
N TRP A 48 5.82 -18.69 -13.22
CA TRP A 48 4.64 -18.78 -14.09
C TRP A 48 3.49 -19.55 -13.44
N ASN A 49 3.77 -20.72 -12.87
CA ASN A 49 2.73 -21.52 -12.20
C ASN A 49 2.22 -20.85 -10.92
N ASN A 50 3.12 -20.26 -10.13
CA ASN A 50 2.74 -19.56 -8.90
C ASN A 50 1.85 -18.36 -9.20
N GLN A 51 2.22 -17.56 -10.20
CA GLN A 51 1.42 -16.42 -10.66
C GLN A 51 0.05 -16.88 -11.16
N GLN A 52 0.00 -17.91 -12.01
CA GLN A 52 -1.27 -18.48 -12.50
C GLN A 52 -2.17 -18.97 -11.38
N ASN A 53 -1.60 -19.70 -10.44
CA ASN A 53 -2.31 -20.20 -9.27
C ASN A 53 -2.87 -19.05 -8.42
N ILE A 54 -2.02 -18.11 -8.00
CA ILE A 54 -2.39 -17.02 -7.11
C ILE A 54 -3.41 -16.10 -7.80
N PHE A 55 -3.05 -15.44 -8.90
CA PHE A 55 -3.82 -14.32 -9.46
C PHE A 55 -5.01 -14.73 -10.32
N HIS A 56 -4.93 -15.87 -11.03
CA HIS A 56 -5.96 -16.24 -12.00
C HIS A 56 -6.86 -17.36 -11.49
N ARG A 57 -6.31 -18.35 -10.77
CA ARG A 57 -7.09 -19.51 -10.30
C ARG A 57 -7.72 -19.27 -8.93
N TRP A 58 -7.00 -18.69 -7.98
CA TRP A 58 -7.45 -18.61 -6.58
C TRP A 58 -8.02 -17.24 -6.21
N LEU A 59 -7.41 -16.14 -6.66
CA LEU A 59 -7.75 -14.78 -6.22
C LEU A 59 -9.20 -14.37 -6.49
N ASN A 60 -9.87 -14.93 -7.50
CA ASN A 60 -11.28 -14.63 -7.77
C ASN A 60 -12.25 -15.18 -6.70
N GLY A 61 -11.79 -16.07 -5.80
CA GLY A 61 -12.57 -16.53 -4.65
C GLY A 61 -13.91 -17.17 -5.00
N ARG A 62 -14.12 -17.68 -6.22
CA ARG A 62 -15.42 -18.20 -6.68
C ARG A 62 -15.91 -19.44 -5.92
N THR A 63 -15.02 -20.12 -5.19
CA THR A 63 -15.34 -21.29 -4.37
C THR A 63 -14.70 -21.16 -3.00
N ALA A 64 -15.27 -21.84 -1.98
CA ALA A 64 -14.71 -21.87 -0.63
C ALA A 64 -13.25 -22.36 -0.60
N GLN A 65 -12.93 -23.39 -1.39
CA GLN A 65 -11.56 -23.90 -1.53
C GLN A 65 -10.59 -22.85 -2.08
N ARG A 66 -11.02 -22.01 -3.03
CA ARG A 66 -10.17 -20.93 -3.57
C ARG A 66 -9.93 -19.84 -2.53
N ARG A 67 -10.97 -19.47 -1.78
CA ARG A 67 -10.87 -18.52 -0.66
C ARG A 67 -9.93 -19.05 0.43
N GLU A 68 -10.02 -20.34 0.74
CA GLU A 68 -9.15 -20.98 1.72
C GLU A 68 -7.67 -20.95 1.29
N LYS A 69 -7.38 -21.22 0.01
CA LYS A 69 -6.02 -21.08 -0.52
C LYS A 69 -5.47 -19.66 -0.36
N ILE A 70 -6.30 -18.63 -0.60
CA ILE A 70 -5.90 -17.24 -0.38
C ILE A 70 -5.75 -16.93 1.12
N ARG A 71 -6.55 -17.55 2.01
CA ARG A 71 -6.37 -17.42 3.46
C ARG A 71 -5.07 -18.02 3.96
N LEU A 72 -4.67 -19.18 3.44
CA LEU A 72 -3.37 -19.78 3.76
C LEU A 72 -2.19 -18.88 3.35
N LEU A 73 -2.36 -18.06 2.31
CA LEU A 73 -1.35 -17.08 1.89
C LEU A 73 -1.39 -15.78 2.70
N LEU A 74 -2.43 -15.54 3.49
CA LEU A 74 -2.65 -14.25 4.14
C LEU A 74 -1.49 -13.82 5.07
N PRO A 75 -0.86 -14.69 5.88
CA PRO A 75 0.31 -14.32 6.65
C PRO A 75 1.46 -13.82 5.77
N ALA A 76 1.75 -14.52 4.67
CA ALA A 76 2.79 -14.13 3.72
C ALA A 76 2.45 -12.81 3.02
N ILE A 77 1.21 -12.66 2.55
CA ILE A 77 0.70 -11.43 1.93
C ILE A 77 0.88 -10.23 2.87
N LEU A 78 0.54 -10.38 4.15
CA LEU A 78 0.67 -9.30 5.14
C LEU A 78 2.12 -8.87 5.35
N VAL A 79 3.09 -9.78 5.24
CA VAL A 79 4.51 -9.44 5.39
C VAL A 79 5.02 -8.71 4.15
N VAL A 80 4.74 -9.22 2.95
CA VAL A 80 5.29 -8.67 1.69
C VAL A 80 4.60 -7.39 1.22
N LEU A 81 3.37 -7.14 1.66
CA LEU A 81 2.66 -5.92 1.27
C LEU A 81 3.35 -4.67 1.82
N PRO A 82 3.60 -3.65 0.96
CA PRO A 82 4.09 -2.37 1.40
C PRO A 82 3.20 -1.77 2.49
N ARG A 83 3.81 -1.14 3.49
CA ARG A 83 3.10 -0.49 4.60
C ARG A 83 2.08 0.55 4.10
N ALA A 84 2.41 1.21 2.99
CA ALA A 84 1.54 2.17 2.30
C ALA A 84 0.26 1.55 1.73
N ILE A 85 0.19 0.25 1.42
CA ILE A 85 -1.01 -0.39 0.86
C ILE A 85 -1.71 -1.25 1.90
N ARG A 86 -0.97 -1.76 2.89
CA ARG A 86 -1.48 -2.64 3.96
C ARG A 86 -2.73 -2.09 4.66
N HIS A 87 -2.86 -0.78 4.78
CA HIS A 87 -4.03 -0.13 5.41
C HIS A 87 -5.35 -0.31 4.65
N ARG A 88 -5.26 -0.51 3.33
CA ARG A 88 -6.43 -0.75 2.46
C ARG A 88 -7.08 -2.11 2.72
N LEU A 89 -6.47 -2.97 3.52
CA LEU A 89 -7.02 -4.29 3.86
C LEU A 89 -8.23 -4.25 4.81
N SER A 90 -8.91 -3.14 5.11
CA SER A 90 -10.13 -3.07 5.97
C SER A 90 -10.03 -3.59 7.41
N ILE A 91 -9.25 -4.62 7.73
CA ILE A 91 -8.91 -5.03 9.11
C ILE A 91 -7.97 -4.02 9.75
N TYR A 92 -7.32 -3.19 8.93
CA TYR A 92 -6.62 -1.99 9.36
C TYR A 92 -7.47 -0.73 9.19
N ASP A 93 -8.71 -0.80 8.69
CA ASP A 93 -9.64 0.34 8.71
C ASP A 93 -10.33 0.44 10.08
N THR A 94 -9.52 0.37 11.13
CA THR A 94 -10.00 0.62 12.49
C THR A 94 -10.25 2.12 12.65
N LEU A 95 -11.09 2.50 13.62
CA LEU A 95 -11.33 3.90 13.92
C LEU A 95 -10.01 4.64 14.23
N GLU A 96 -9.10 3.97 14.94
CA GLU A 96 -7.77 4.47 15.28
C GLU A 96 -6.93 4.73 14.03
N ARG A 97 -6.96 3.83 13.04
CA ARG A 97 -6.20 4.05 11.81
C ARG A 97 -6.78 5.17 10.96
N ARG A 98 -8.11 5.30 10.87
CA ARG A 98 -8.76 6.44 10.20
C ARG A 98 -8.41 7.76 10.88
N ALA A 99 -8.40 7.78 12.21
CA ALA A 99 -7.99 8.95 12.98
C ALA A 99 -6.51 9.32 12.73
N LEU A 100 -5.61 8.33 12.67
CA LEU A 100 -4.19 8.56 12.35
C LEU A 100 -3.98 9.10 10.93
N LEU A 101 -4.73 8.60 9.94
CA LEU A 101 -4.67 9.11 8.56
C LEU A 101 -5.20 10.53 8.47
N ALA A 102 -6.36 10.82 9.09
CA ALA A 102 -6.91 12.17 9.13
C ALA A 102 -5.95 13.16 9.82
N ALA A 103 -5.26 12.72 10.88
CA ALA A 103 -4.23 13.53 11.52
C ALA A 103 -3.01 13.77 10.61
N GLN A 104 -2.59 12.76 9.84
CA GLN A 104 -1.50 12.91 8.87
C GLN A 104 -1.86 13.87 7.74
N ASP A 105 -3.08 13.80 7.21
CA ASP A 105 -3.56 14.70 6.16
C ASP A 105 -3.66 16.15 6.69
N ALA A 106 -4.19 16.33 7.90
CA ALA A 106 -4.28 17.64 8.55
C ALA A 106 -2.89 18.25 8.80
N LEU A 107 -1.91 17.43 9.19
CA LEU A 107 -0.52 17.86 9.34
C LEU A 107 0.10 18.28 8.01
N GLY A 108 -0.14 17.52 6.94
CA GLY A 108 0.33 17.88 5.59
C GLY A 108 -0.21 19.25 5.15
N ALA A 109 -1.52 19.45 5.29
CA ALA A 109 -2.15 20.74 4.95
C ALA A 109 -1.61 21.91 5.81
N ALA A 110 -1.26 21.66 7.07
CA ALA A 110 -0.67 22.68 7.94
C ALA A 110 0.77 23.03 7.54
N ILE A 111 1.56 22.06 7.06
CA ILE A 111 2.91 22.28 6.53
C ILE A 111 2.82 23.11 5.25
N ASP A 112 1.96 22.73 4.32
CA ASP A 112 1.77 23.45 3.05
C ASP A 112 1.37 24.92 3.31
N ALA A 113 0.43 25.14 4.23
CA ALA A 113 0.00 26.50 4.61
C ALA A 113 1.12 27.31 5.29
N HIS A 114 2.02 26.66 6.03
CA HIS A 114 3.18 27.33 6.63
C HIS A 114 4.18 27.76 5.56
N ASP A 115 4.49 26.86 4.61
CA ASP A 115 5.42 27.13 3.52
C ASP A 115 4.92 28.27 2.64
N ASP A 116 3.62 28.28 2.30
CA ASP A 116 2.97 29.38 1.57
C ASP A 116 3.08 30.73 2.30
N ALA A 117 2.90 30.72 3.63
CA ALA A 117 3.00 31.93 4.45
C ALA A 117 4.44 32.45 4.51
N VAL A 118 5.43 31.56 4.64
CA VAL A 118 6.85 31.92 4.61
C VAL A 118 7.21 32.53 3.26
N GLU A 119 6.78 31.91 2.15
CA GLU A 119 7.05 32.43 0.81
C GLU A 119 6.44 33.82 0.59
N ALA A 120 5.21 34.05 1.08
CA ALA A 120 4.56 35.35 1.01
C ALA A 120 5.33 36.44 1.76
N VAL A 121 5.89 36.15 2.93
CA VAL A 121 6.74 37.08 3.69
C VAL A 121 8.02 37.40 2.93
N TYR A 122 8.68 36.39 2.36
CA TYR A 122 9.88 36.60 1.55
C TYR A 122 9.60 37.44 0.31
N ARG A 123 8.52 37.16 -0.43
CA ARG A 123 8.10 37.98 -1.57
C ARG A 123 7.86 39.42 -1.11
N ARG A 124 7.13 39.66 -0.02
CA ARG A 124 6.85 41.02 0.48
C ARG A 124 8.13 41.77 0.85
N ALA A 125 9.10 41.10 1.48
CA ALA A 125 10.38 41.68 1.82
C ALA A 125 11.19 42.08 0.57
N GLN A 126 11.21 41.22 -0.46
CA GLN A 126 11.89 41.50 -1.74
C GLN A 126 11.25 42.69 -2.47
N HIS A 127 9.92 42.79 -2.51
CA HIS A 127 9.24 43.93 -3.12
C HIS A 127 9.50 45.23 -2.35
N SER A 128 9.54 45.19 -1.01
CA SER A 128 9.82 46.37 -0.18
C SER A 128 11.28 46.86 -0.32
N ALA A 129 12.23 45.95 -0.58
CA ALA A 129 13.62 46.29 -0.86
C ALA A 129 13.80 46.90 -2.27
N ALA A 130 12.95 46.55 -3.22
CA ALA A 130 12.97 47.11 -4.58
C ALA A 130 12.40 48.55 -4.64
N ASP A 131 11.48 48.91 -3.74
CA ASP A 131 10.83 50.23 -3.67
C ASP A 131 11.59 51.29 -2.84
N SER A 132 12.81 50.99 -2.36
CA SER A 132 13.61 51.98 -1.63
C SER A 132 14.05 53.13 -2.56
N PRO A 133 13.75 54.40 -2.25
CA PRO A 133 14.15 55.52 -3.11
C PRO A 133 15.68 55.64 -3.13
N LYS A 134 16.27 55.61 -4.32
CA LYS A 134 17.66 56.04 -4.51
C LYS A 134 17.70 57.55 -4.33
N PHE A 135 18.04 58.01 -3.13
CA PHE A 135 18.39 59.40 -2.92
C PHE A 135 19.70 59.68 -3.67
N HIS A 136 19.59 60.45 -4.75
CA HIS A 136 20.70 61.03 -5.53
C HIS A 136 20.92 62.49 -5.11
#